data_AF-X1CQG0-F1
#
_entry.id   AF-X1CQG0-F1
#
_cell.length_a   1.000
_cell.length_b   1.000
_cell.length_c   1.000
_cell.angle_alpha   90.00
_cell.angle_beta   90.00
_cell.angle_gamma   90.00
#
_symmetry.space_group_name_H-M   'P 1'
#
loop_
_entity.id
_entity.type
_entity.pdbx_description
1 polymer ?
#
loop_
_entity_poly.entity_id
_entity_poly.type
_entity_poly.pdbx_seq_one_letter_code
_entity_poly.pdbx_strand_id
1 'polypeptide(L)' 'MNKIKIAVVGIGNCTSSLIQGVYYYKDKDPKDAIGLMHWDIGGYEPCDIEVVAAFDVDKRKIGKDVSEAIF' A
#
# COMPACT_ATOMS: atom_id res chain seq x y z
N MET A 1 -4.00 8.77 -14.47
CA MET A 1 -2.70 8.09 -14.63
C MET A 1 -2.87 6.60 -14.39
N ASN A 2 -2.00 5.77 -14.96
CA ASN A 2 -2.01 4.33 -14.72
C ASN A 2 -1.48 4.05 -13.32
N LYS A 3 -2.25 3.34 -12.49
CA LYS A 3 -1.79 2.87 -11.18
C LYS A 3 -0.78 1.73 -11.34
N ILE A 4 0.17 1.64 -10.40
CA ILE A 4 1.08 0.51 -10.26
C ILE A 4 0.32 -0.62 -9.56
N LYS A 5 -0.07 -1.63 -10.33
CA LYS A 5 -0.77 -2.80 -9.81
C LYS A 5 0.23 -3.75 -9.13
N ILE A 6 0.02 -4.00 -7.85
CA ILE A 6 0.88 -4.90 -7.06
C ILE A 6 0.08 -6.09 -6.51
N ALA A 7 0.78 -7.20 -6.32
CA ALA A 7 0.33 -8.31 -5.52
C ALA A 7 1.17 -8.38 -4.23
N VAL A 8 0.54 -8.71 -3.10
CA VAL A 8 1.24 -8.88 -1.83
C VAL A 8 1.23 -10.35 -1.40
N VAL A 9 2.37 -10.84 -0.93
CA VAL A 9 2.51 -12.22 -0.43
C VAL A 9 2.93 -12.14 1.04
N GLY A 10 2.03 -12.57 1.92
CA GLY A 10 2.10 -12.31 3.35
C GLY A 10 1.45 -10.96 3.70
N ILE A 11 0.31 -11.01 4.38
CA ILE A 11 -0.43 -9.83 4.81
C ILE A 11 -0.03 -9.52 6.26
N GLY A 12 1.24 -9.17 6.46
CA GLY A 12 1.78 -8.83 7.78
C GLY A 12 1.79 -7.33 8.08
N ASN A 13 2.49 -6.96 9.15
CA ASN A 13 2.67 -5.54 9.53
C ASN A 13 3.26 -4.70 8.39
N CYS A 14 4.20 -5.24 7.61
CA CYS A 14 4.77 -4.53 6.45
C CYS A 14 3.72 -4.20 5.39
N THR A 15 2.84 -5.15 5.08
CA THR A 15 1.72 -4.95 4.13
C THR A 15 0.71 -3.94 4.69
N SER A 16 0.42 -4.02 5.98
CA SER A 16 -0.44 -3.06 6.67
C SER A 16 0.13 -1.64 6.62
N SER A 17 1.41 -1.45 6.96
CA SER A 17 2.08 -0.15 6.90
C SER A 17 2.20 0.39 5.48
N LEU A 18 2.45 -0.47 4.48
CA LEU A 18 2.48 -0.06 3.07
C LEU A 18 1.12 0.48 2.63
N ILE A 19 0.06 -0.30 2.83
CA ILE A 19 -1.28 0.08 2.37
C ILE A 19 -1.75 1.34 3.10
N GLN A 20 -1.61 1.39 4.43
CA GLN A 20 -1.94 2.60 5.19
C GLN A 20 -1.09 3.80 4.75
N GLY A 21 0.19 3.59 4.43
CA GLY A 21 1.08 4.64 3.90
C GLY A 21 0.61 5.20 2.56
N VAL A 22 0.19 4.35 1.62
CA VAL A 22 -0.37 4.76 0.32
C VAL A 22 -1.57 5.70 0.51
N TYR A 23 -2.47 5.37 1.44
CA TYR A 23 -3.61 6.24 1.77
C TYR A 23 -3.20 7.47 2.57
N TYR A 24 -2.25 7.34 3.49
CA TYR A 24 -1.75 8.44 4.32
C TYR A 24 -1.16 9.57 3.48
N TYR A 25 -0.41 9.24 2.43
CA TYR A 25 0.22 10.22 1.56
C TYR A 25 -0.70 10.81 0.48
N LYS A 26 -1.90 10.26 0.29
CA LYS A 26 -2.82 10.68 -0.76
C LYS A 26 -3.20 12.18 -0.69
N ASP A 27 -3.34 12.71 0.52
CA ASP A 27 -3.77 14.09 0.76
C ASP A 27 -2.65 14.96 1.37
N LYS A 28 -1.38 14.54 1.24
CA LYS A 28 -0.21 15.23 1.80
C LYS A 28 0.48 16.10 0.77
N ASP A 29 1.03 17.23 1.22
CA ASP A 29 1.96 18.02 0.41
C ASP A 29 3.32 17.27 0.35
N PRO A 30 3.94 17.13 -0.83
CA PRO A 30 5.27 16.55 -0.99
C PRO A 30 6.33 17.13 -0.03
N LYS A 31 6.21 18.40 0.34
CA LYS A 31 7.13 19.09 1.26
C LYS A 31 7.03 18.60 2.71
N ASP A 32 5.88 18.02 3.06
CA ASP A 32 5.60 17.50 4.41
C ASP A 32 5.80 15.98 4.49
N ALA A 33 6.31 15.35 3.42
CA ALA A 33 6.54 13.91 3.36
C ALA A 33 7.69 13.49 4.29
N ILE A 34 7.46 12.45 5.09
CA ILE A 34 8.45 11.91 6.03
C ILE A 34 8.83 10.48 5.61
N GLY A 35 10.13 10.18 5.49
CA GLY A 35 10.58 8.83 5.18
C GLY A 35 10.47 8.43 3.70
N LEU A 36 10.15 9.38 2.81
CA LEU A 36 10.28 9.22 1.37
C LEU A 36 11.45 10.08 0.88
N MET A 37 12.43 9.47 0.19
CA MET A 37 13.54 10.22 -0.42
C MET A 37 13.08 11.01 -1.66
N HIS A 38 12.11 10.46 -2.39
CA HIS A 38 11.55 11.04 -3.60
C HIS A 38 10.03 10.93 -3.54
N TRP A 39 9.34 12.03 -3.84
CA TRP A 39 7.88 12.02 -3.96
C TRP A 39 7.44 11.41 -5.29
N ASP A 40 8.08 11.83 -6.38
CA ASP A 40 7.84 11.30 -7.72
C ASP A 40 9.02 10.43 -8.15
N ILE A 41 8.72 9.23 -8.66
CA ILE A 41 9.70 8.38 -9.33
C ILE A 41 9.14 7.99 -10.69
N GLY A 42 9.59 8.69 -11.74
CA GLY A 42 9.21 8.37 -13.11
C GLY A 42 7.75 8.66 -13.43
N GLY A 43 7.17 9.71 -12.81
CA GLY A 43 5.76 10.07 -12.98
C GLY A 43 4.82 9.26 -12.09
N TYR A 44 5.32 8.62 -11.04
CA TYR A 44 4.51 7.87 -10.08
C TYR A 44 4.69 8.45 -8.68
N GLU A 45 3.57 8.76 -8.04
CA GLU A 45 3.51 9.26 -6.68
C GLU A 45 3.26 8.11 -5.68
N PRO A 46 3.43 8.31 -4.36
CA PRO A 46 3.22 7.25 -3.38
C PRO A 46 1.80 6.69 -3.38
N CYS A 47 0.82 7.53 -3.75
CA CYS A 47 -0.59 7.16 -3.83
C CYS A 47 -0.94 6.38 -5.12
N ASP A 48 0.02 6.16 -6.03
CA ASP A 48 -0.22 5.45 -7.30
C ASP A 48 -0.13 3.93 -7.20
N ILE A 49 0.09 3.39 -6.01
CA ILE A 49 0.12 1.94 -5.78
C ILE A 49 -1.31 1.42 -5.57
N GLU A 50 -1.68 0.35 -6.29
CA GLU A 50 -2.97 -0.34 -6.18
C GLU A 50 -2.73 -1.82 -5.88
N VAL A 51 -3.26 -2.30 -4.75
CA VAL A 51 -3.21 -3.74 -4.41
C VAL A 51 -4.33 -4.45 -5.15
N VAL A 52 -3.96 -5.36 -6.06
CA VAL A 52 -4.92 -6.10 -6.90
C VAL A 52 -4.99 -7.59 -6.57
N ALA A 53 -4.07 -8.10 -5.76
CA ALA A 53 -4.06 -9.47 -5.27
C ALA A 53 -3.33 -9.57 -3.93
N ALA A 54 -3.75 -10.50 -3.10
CA ALA A 54 -3.11 -10.78 -1.81
C ALA A 54 -3.14 -12.29 -1.51
N PHE A 55 -2.05 -12.78 -0.92
CA PHE A 55 -1.90 -14.19 -0.53
C PHE A 55 -1.44 -14.29 0.92
N ASP A 56 -2.07 -15.16 1.71
CA ASP A 56 -1.67 -15.46 3.08
C ASP A 56 -2.04 -16.92 3.42
N VAL A 57 -1.44 -17.45 4.49
CA VAL A 57 -1.70 -18.80 5.01
C VAL A 57 -2.50 -18.77 6.32
N ASP A 58 -2.62 -17.61 6.95
CA ASP A 58 -3.35 -17.44 8.20
C ASP A 58 -4.86 -17.48 7.96
N LYS A 59 -5.51 -18.50 8.54
CA LYS A 59 -6.97 -18.68 8.50
C LYS A 59 -7.76 -17.46 8.97
N ARG A 60 -7.16 -16.58 9.78
CA ARG A 60 -7.80 -15.34 10.25
C ARG A 60 -7.91 -14.28 9.16
N LYS A 61 -7.19 -14.42 8.05
CA LYS A 61 -7.07 -13.46 6.94
C LYS A 61 -7.64 -14.00 5.63
N ILE A 62 -7.52 -15.31 5.40
CA ILE A 62 -8.05 -15.96 4.20
C ILE A 62 -9.56 -15.72 4.08
N GLY A 63 -10.01 -15.31 2.89
CA GLY A 63 -11.42 -15.05 2.59
C GLY A 63 -11.92 -13.67 3.05
N LYS A 64 -11.06 -12.85 3.68
CA LYS A 64 -11.37 -11.47 4.03
C LYS A 64 -10.91 -10.50 2.96
N ASP A 65 -11.52 -9.33 2.95
CA ASP A 65 -11.01 -8.19 2.19
C ASP A 65 -9.63 -7.77 2.70
N VAL A 66 -8.79 -7.22 1.82
CA VAL A 66 -7.44 -6.76 2.20
C VAL A 66 -7.50 -5.70 3.28
N SER A 67 -8.50 -4.80 3.26
CA SER A 67 -8.67 -3.76 4.28
C SER A 67 -8.97 -4.32 5.68
N GLU A 68 -9.53 -5.52 5.76
CA GLU A 68 -9.76 -6.23 7.03
C GLU A 68 -8.55 -7.10 7.41
N ALA A 69 -7.91 -7.76 6.43
CA ALA A 69 -6.84 -8.72 6.65
C ALA A 69 -5.53 -8.08 7.15
N ILE A 70 -5.38 -6.76 7.00
CA ILE A 70 -4.20 -6.00 7.44
C ILE A 70 -4.20 -5.63 8.94
N PHE A 71 -5.25 -6.01 9.69
CA PHE A 71 -5.42 -5.83 11.13
C PHE A 71 -5.63 -7.16 11.85
#